data_AF-A0A1Y2CBR8-F1
#
_entry.id   AF-A0A1Y2CBR8-F1
#
_cell.length_a   1.000
_cell.length_b   1.000
_cell.length_c   1.000
_cell.angle_alpha   90.00
_cell.angle_beta   90.00
_cell.angle_gamma   90.00
#
_symmetry.space_group_name_H-M   'P 1'
#
loop_
_entity.id
_entity.type
_entity.pdbx_description
1 polymer ?
#
loop_
_entity_poly.entity_id
_entity_poly.type
_entity_poly.pdbx_seq_one_letter_code
_entity_poly.pdbx_strand_id
1 'polypeptide(L)'
;MKTTNVLVMMDDSYDVVAAVHTGVSSLTSTRDDKITIIAIIKAESQQQVVLTSIMDTLKLLKCSLHPSTKFNVFAIPETICLLESTIQKLVMKVQPRLMVLGLNGLYSAIVHSHTYRRAIIVHHIESSNHPVPDLENEDYLIRDSPRCLSPGAWEDDEEVF
;
A
#
# COMPACT_ATOMS: atom_id res chain seq x y z
N MET A 1 -16.66 6.39 -14.90
CA MET A 1 -15.90 6.32 -13.63
C MET A 1 -14.42 6.48 -13.94
N LYS A 2 -13.68 7.26 -13.16
CA LYS A 2 -12.25 7.52 -13.41
C LYS A 2 -11.42 6.49 -12.65
N THR A 3 -10.74 5.60 -13.36
CA THR A 3 -9.75 4.67 -12.80
C THR A 3 -8.65 5.40 -12.05
N THR A 4 -8.31 4.98 -10.84
CA THR A 4 -7.19 5.57 -10.09
C THR A 4 -5.98 4.66 -10.18
N ASN A 5 -4.86 5.22 -10.65
CA ASN A 5 -3.60 4.51 -10.82
C ASN A 5 -2.54 5.23 -9.98
N VAL A 6 -2.23 4.64 -8.82
CA VAL A 6 -1.32 5.20 -7.83
C VAL A 6 0.03 4.51 -7.96
N LEU A 7 1.10 5.31 -7.99
CA LEU A 7 2.47 4.83 -7.83
C LEU A 7 2.99 5.28 -6.48
N VAL A 8 3.35 4.34 -5.61
CA VAL A 8 4.12 4.59 -4.40
C VAL A 8 5.58 4.29 -4.71
N MET A 9 6.47 5.23 -4.43
CA MET A 9 7.90 5.02 -4.56
C MET A 9 8.57 5.39 -3.25
N MET A 10 9.31 4.44 -2.68
CA MET A 10 9.97 4.61 -1.39
C MET A 10 11.39 4.05 -1.43
N ASP A 11 12.27 4.61 -0.62
CA ASP A 11 13.60 4.03 -0.34
C ASP A 11 13.64 3.50 1.10
N ASP A 12 14.81 3.03 1.52
CA ASP A 12 15.00 2.44 2.84
C ASP A 12 15.00 3.44 4.00
N SER A 13 14.89 4.74 3.71
CA SER A 13 14.80 5.80 4.72
C SER A 13 13.37 6.07 5.19
N TYR A 14 12.36 5.44 4.58
CA TYR A 14 10.95 5.63 4.90
C TYR A 14 10.30 4.35 5.43
N ASP A 15 9.30 4.52 6.30
CA ASP A 15 8.48 3.43 6.80
C ASP A 15 7.57 2.87 5.69
N VAL A 16 7.72 1.57 5.42
CA VAL A 16 6.92 0.80 4.48
C VAL A 16 5.43 0.90 4.79
N VAL A 17 5.05 0.83 6.07
CA VAL A 17 3.64 0.83 6.49
C VAL A 17 3.00 2.17 6.14
N ALA A 18 3.64 3.27 6.54
CA ALA A 18 3.17 4.62 6.26
C ALA A 18 3.07 4.90 4.75
N ALA A 19 4.07 4.47 3.97
CA ALA A 19 4.10 4.67 2.53
C ALA A 19 2.98 3.92 1.80
N VAL A 20 2.79 2.64 2.13
CA VAL A 20 1.73 1.82 1.55
C VAL A 20 0.36 2.31 1.98
N HIS A 21 0.19 2.68 3.25
CA HIS A 21 -1.07 3.24 3.76
C HIS A 21 -1.47 4.51 3.01
N THR A 22 -0.52 5.44 2.81
CA THR A 22 -0.74 6.68 2.05
C THR A 22 -1.12 6.41 0.60
N GLY A 23 -0.48 5.42 -0.04
CA GLY A 23 -0.84 5.00 -1.40
C GLY A 23 -2.25 4.42 -1.48
N VAL A 24 -2.63 3.58 -0.52
CA VAL A 24 -3.95 2.93 -0.47
C VAL A 24 -5.05 3.93 -0.17
N SER A 25 -4.86 4.83 0.80
CA SER A 25 -5.85 5.87 1.15
C SER A 25 -6.11 6.85 0.00
N SER A 26 -5.19 6.93 -0.95
CA SER A 26 -5.32 7.74 -2.16
C SER A 26 -6.08 7.06 -3.30
N LEU A 27 -6.50 5.80 -3.13
CA LEU A 27 -7.34 5.10 -4.09
C LEU A 27 -8.81 5.55 -3.95
N THR A 28 -9.54 5.46 -5.05
CA THR A 28 -10.98 5.78 -5.09
C THR A 28 -11.88 4.59 -4.72
N SER A 29 -11.27 3.45 -4.39
CA SER A 29 -11.89 2.16 -4.12
C SER A 29 -12.84 1.67 -5.23
N THR A 30 -12.43 1.87 -6.49
CA THR A 30 -13.18 1.41 -7.68
C THR A 30 -12.63 0.10 -8.26
N ARG A 31 -13.42 -0.56 -9.12
CA ARG A 31 -13.09 -1.86 -9.74
C ARG A 31 -11.78 -1.87 -10.54
N ASP A 32 -11.41 -0.74 -11.13
CA ASP A 32 -10.25 -0.64 -12.01
C ASP A 32 -9.01 -0.10 -11.31
N ASP A 33 -9.11 0.17 -10.01
CA ASP A 33 -8.02 0.80 -9.26
C ASP A 33 -6.77 -0.07 -9.28
N LYS A 34 -5.63 0.60 -9.46
CA LYS A 34 -4.32 -0.02 -9.54
C LYS A 34 -3.36 0.73 -8.64
N ILE A 35 -2.61 -0.04 -7.86
CA ILE A 35 -1.49 0.47 -7.08
C ILE A 35 -0.22 -0.24 -7.52
N THR A 36 0.82 0.56 -7.75
CA THR A 36 2.17 0.07 -8.00
C THR A 36 3.07 0.58 -6.90
N ILE A 37 3.85 -0.29 -6.29
CA ILE A 37 4.78 0.06 -5.20
C ILE A 37 6.18 -0.28 -5.70
N ILE A 38 7.09 0.70 -5.68
CA ILE A 38 8.50 0.55 -6.00
C ILE A 38 9.29 0.89 -4.73
N ALA A 39 9.90 -0.13 -4.13
CA ALA A 39 10.84 0.02 -3.04
C ALA A 39 12.28 -0.01 -3.58
N ILE A 40 13.06 1.02 -3.28
CA ILE A 40 14.49 1.07 -3.52
C ILE A 40 15.17 0.52 -2.26
N ILE A 41 16.00 -0.52 -2.40
CA ILE A 41 16.61 -1.23 -1.27
C ILE A 41 18.14 -1.18 -1.36
N LYS A 42 18.85 -1.18 -0.24
CA LYS A 42 20.32 -1.10 -0.25
C LYS A 42 20.98 -2.36 -0.81
N ALA A 43 20.41 -3.52 -0.56
CA ALA A 43 20.98 -4.80 -0.96
C ALA A 43 19.90 -5.82 -1.37
N GLU A 44 20.24 -6.72 -2.29
CA GLU A 44 19.36 -7.83 -2.72
C GLU A 44 18.90 -8.71 -1.56
N SER A 45 19.72 -8.87 -0.52
CA SER A 45 19.35 -9.64 0.67
C SER A 45 18.14 -9.07 1.42
N GLN A 46 17.84 -7.77 1.28
CA GLN A 46 16.69 -7.13 1.88
C GLN A 46 15.40 -7.31 1.07
N GLN A 47 15.50 -7.79 -0.17
CA GLN A 47 14.37 -7.85 -1.10
C GLN A 47 13.19 -8.64 -0.54
N GLN A 48 13.46 -9.84 0.00
CA GLN A 48 12.40 -10.70 0.53
C GLN A 48 11.73 -10.08 1.77
N VAL A 49 12.51 -9.42 2.63
CA VAL A 49 12.00 -8.79 3.87
C VAL A 49 11.07 -7.64 3.51
N VAL A 50 11.50 -6.76 2.61
CA VAL A 50 10.71 -5.60 2.17
C VAL A 50 9.45 -6.03 1.42
N LEU A 51 9.55 -7.02 0.52
CA LEU A 51 8.37 -7.56 -0.16
C LEU A 51 7.38 -8.17 0.83
N THR A 52 7.85 -8.91 1.82
CA THR A 52 6.97 -9.50 2.85
C THR A 52 6.26 -8.41 3.66
N SER A 53 7.00 -7.39 4.11
CA SER A 53 6.45 -6.25 4.84
C SER A 53 5.38 -5.48 4.04
N ILE A 54 5.63 -5.23 2.75
CA ILE A 54 4.64 -4.61 1.85
C ILE A 54 3.39 -5.47 1.74
N MET A 55 3.56 -6.78 1.49
CA MET A 55 2.44 -7.70 1.31
C MET A 55 1.62 -7.84 2.59
N ASP A 56 2.25 -7.88 3.76
CA ASP A 56 1.54 -7.96 5.04
C ASP A 56 0.77 -6.66 5.32
N THR A 57 1.36 -5.50 5.01
CA THR A 57 0.66 -4.22 5.08
C THR A 57 -0.57 -4.20 4.16
N LEU A 58 -0.43 -4.65 2.91
CA LEU A 58 -1.56 -4.73 1.97
C LEU A 58 -2.66 -5.69 2.47
N LYS A 59 -2.31 -6.79 3.13
CA LYS A 59 -3.29 -7.71 3.73
C LYS A 59 -4.06 -7.05 4.88
N LEU A 60 -3.38 -6.26 5.71
CA LEU A 60 -4.04 -5.51 6.80
C LEU A 60 -5.04 -4.50 6.23
N LEU A 61 -4.72 -3.89 5.10
CA LEU A 61 -5.55 -2.88 4.44
C LEU A 61 -6.61 -3.45 3.49
N LYS A 62 -6.75 -4.79 3.39
CA LYS A 62 -7.66 -5.45 2.44
C LYS A 62 -9.10 -4.97 2.52
N CYS A 63 -9.58 -4.60 3.71
CA CYS A 63 -10.96 -4.16 3.92
C CYS A 63 -11.23 -2.76 3.34
N SER A 64 -10.19 -1.96 3.16
CA SER A 64 -10.26 -0.62 2.57
C SER A 64 -10.18 -0.64 1.04
N LEU A 65 -9.90 -1.80 0.46
CA LEU A 65 -9.61 -1.99 -0.96
C LEU A 65 -10.79 -2.67 -1.66
N HIS A 66 -11.03 -2.31 -2.93
CA HIS A 66 -11.97 -3.05 -3.75
C HIS A 66 -11.37 -4.44 -4.07
N PRO A 67 -12.15 -5.55 -4.07
CA PRO A 67 -11.62 -6.90 -4.33
C PRO A 67 -10.92 -7.08 -5.69
N SER A 68 -11.25 -6.23 -6.65
CA SER A 68 -10.65 -6.20 -7.99
C SER A 68 -9.44 -5.27 -8.13
N THR A 69 -9.02 -4.58 -7.06
CA THR A 69 -7.84 -3.71 -7.09
C THR A 69 -6.60 -4.53 -7.47
N LYS A 70 -5.79 -4.00 -8.38
CA LYS A 70 -4.57 -4.66 -8.88
C LYS A 70 -3.33 -4.10 -8.20
N PHE A 71 -2.47 -4.99 -7.70
CA PHE A 71 -1.22 -4.65 -7.03
C PHE A 71 -0.03 -5.04 -7.90
N ASN A 72 0.98 -4.18 -7.99
CA ASN A 72 2.28 -4.53 -8.54
C ASN A 72 3.34 -4.05 -7.55
N VAL A 73 4.20 -4.95 -7.09
CA VAL A 73 5.22 -4.62 -6.08
C VAL A 73 6.58 -4.94 -6.66
N PHE A 74 7.48 -3.97 -6.61
CA PHE A 74 8.86 -4.09 -7.05
C PHE A 74 9.77 -3.70 -5.89
N ALA A 75 10.82 -4.48 -5.67
CA ALA A 75 11.91 -4.14 -4.77
C ALA A 75 13.20 -4.16 -5.60
N ILE A 76 13.86 -3.02 -5.71
CA ILE A 76 14.94 -2.76 -6.67
C ILE A 76 16.19 -2.35 -5.89
N PRO A 77 17.28 -3.12 -5.96
CA PRO A 77 18.54 -2.74 -5.32
C PRO A 77 19.11 -1.43 -5.88
N GLU A 78 19.65 -0.59 -5.00
CA GLU A 78 20.36 0.64 -5.38
C GLU A 78 21.60 0.36 -6.24
N THR A 79 22.18 -0.84 -6.09
CA THR A 79 23.37 -1.29 -6.80
C THR A 79 23.14 -1.63 -8.26
N ILE A 80 21.88 -1.65 -8.73
CA ILE A 80 21.58 -1.87 -10.15
C ILE A 80 22.18 -0.74 -10.99
N CYS A 81 23.04 -1.12 -11.95
CA CYS A 81 23.50 -0.22 -12.99
C CYS A 81 22.29 0.39 -13.73
N LEU A 82 22.25 1.72 -13.84
CA LEU A 82 21.16 2.46 -14.48
C LEU A 82 19.82 2.38 -13.72
N LEU A 83 19.85 2.37 -12.39
CA LEU A 83 18.66 2.46 -11.52
C LEU A 83 17.70 3.57 -11.96
N GLU A 84 18.22 4.77 -12.22
CA GLU A 84 17.41 5.93 -12.64
C GLU A 84 16.65 5.64 -13.94
N SER A 85 17.33 5.08 -14.94
CA SER A 85 16.73 4.68 -16.22
C SER A 85 15.67 3.59 -16.03
N THR A 86 15.91 2.67 -15.11
CA THR A 86 14.98 1.58 -14.78
C THR A 86 13.72 2.11 -14.13
N ILE A 87 13.85 2.97 -13.11
CA ILE A 87 12.74 3.67 -12.47
C ILE A 87 11.96 4.47 -13.51
N GLN A 88 12.65 5.23 -14.36
CA GLN A 88 12.03 6.02 -15.41
C GLN A 88 11.19 5.16 -16.36
N LYS A 89 11.72 4.03 -16.84
CA LYS A 89 10.97 3.08 -17.69
C LYS A 89 9.76 2.51 -16.97
N LEU A 90 9.88 2.21 -15.68
CA LEU A 90 8.76 1.73 -14.86
C LEU A 90 7.67 2.79 -14.72
N VAL A 91 8.01 4.03 -14.37
CA VAL A 91 7.03 5.13 -14.31
C VAL A 91 6.31 5.32 -15.65
N MET A 92 7.06 5.27 -16.77
CA MET A 92 6.51 5.40 -18.11
C MET A 92 5.56 4.26 -18.49
N LYS A 93 5.84 3.04 -18.05
CA LYS A 93 5.00 1.86 -18.25
C LYS A 93 3.77 1.88 -17.34
N VAL A 94 3.92 2.35 -16.10
CA VAL A 94 2.84 2.42 -15.13
C VAL A 94 1.84 3.51 -15.50
N GLN A 95 2.29 4.67 -16.01
CA GLN A 95 1.45 5.84 -16.29
C GLN A 95 0.56 6.22 -15.09
N PRO A 96 1.16 6.49 -13.91
CA PRO A 96 0.38 6.83 -12.74
C PRO A 96 -0.34 8.17 -12.91
N ARG A 97 -1.52 8.28 -12.31
CA ARG A 97 -2.24 9.55 -12.16
C ARG A 97 -1.79 10.30 -10.90
N LEU A 98 -1.40 9.53 -9.88
CA LEU A 98 -0.90 10.02 -8.61
C LEU A 98 0.41 9.31 -8.28
N MET A 99 1.40 10.07 -7.83
CA MET A 99 2.66 9.55 -7.33
C MET A 99 2.86 9.95 -5.87
N VAL A 100 3.10 8.98 -5.01
CA VAL A 100 3.41 9.14 -3.58
C VAL A 100 4.91 8.85 -3.41
N LEU A 101 5.66 9.80 -2.87
CA LEU A 101 7.12 9.77 -2.80
C LEU A 101 7.59 9.75 -1.34
N GLY A 102 8.16 8.63 -0.91
CA GLY A 102 8.96 8.50 0.32
C GLY A 102 10.42 8.31 -0.05
N LEU A 103 11.04 9.34 -0.61
CA LEU A 103 12.42 9.28 -1.11
C LEU A 103 13.28 10.35 -0.46
N ASN A 104 14.54 10.02 -0.24
CA ASN A 104 15.55 11.00 0.12
C ASN A 104 15.98 11.81 -1.11
N GLY A 105 16.43 13.05 -0.91
CA GLY A 105 16.41 14.14 -1.90
C GLY A 105 16.98 13.86 -3.31
N LEU A 106 17.94 12.94 -3.45
CA LEU A 106 18.58 12.55 -4.73
C LEU A 106 17.59 11.97 -5.75
N TYR A 107 16.65 11.11 -5.33
CA TYR A 107 15.68 10.52 -6.24
C TYR A 107 14.48 11.43 -6.53
N SER A 108 14.27 12.47 -5.70
CA SER A 108 13.18 13.43 -5.90
C SER A 108 13.37 14.22 -7.21
N ALA A 109 14.61 14.55 -7.62
CA ALA A 109 14.89 15.32 -8.84
C ALA A 109 14.53 14.56 -10.14
N ILE A 110 14.77 13.25 -10.18
CA ILE A 110 14.44 12.38 -11.32
C ILE A 110 12.92 12.35 -11.51
N VAL A 111 12.17 12.25 -10.41
CA VAL A 111 10.71 12.30 -10.43
C VAL A 111 10.23 13.69 -10.83
N HIS A 112 10.84 14.75 -10.29
CA HIS A 112 10.43 16.13 -10.48
C HIS A 112 10.54 16.59 -11.95
N SER A 113 11.56 16.13 -12.68
CA SER A 113 11.75 16.45 -14.10
C SER A 113 10.67 15.85 -15.01
N HIS A 114 10.01 14.76 -14.59
CA HIS A 114 9.03 14.03 -15.40
C HIS A 114 7.58 14.34 -15.02
N THR A 115 7.31 14.65 -13.76
CA THR A 115 5.99 15.11 -13.28
C THR A 115 5.62 16.49 -13.84
N TYR A 116 6.60 17.28 -14.30
CA TYR A 116 6.29 18.57 -14.94
C TYR A 116 5.71 18.42 -16.36
N ARG A 117 5.98 17.32 -17.05
CA ARG A 117 5.52 17.09 -18.45
C ARG A 117 4.20 16.35 -18.56
N ARG A 118 3.72 15.72 -17.50
CA ARG A 118 2.45 14.99 -17.44
C ARG A 118 1.74 15.45 -16.18
N ALA A 119 0.44 15.75 -16.23
CA ALA A 119 -0.35 16.17 -15.07
C ALA A 119 -0.49 15.05 -14.01
N ILE A 120 0.64 14.67 -13.39
CA ILE A 120 0.77 13.69 -12.33
C ILE A 120 0.79 14.47 -11.03
N ILE A 121 -0.15 14.17 -10.15
CA ILE A 121 -0.17 14.76 -8.82
C ILE A 121 0.92 14.09 -8.00
N VAL A 122 1.76 14.87 -7.33
CA VAL A 122 2.85 14.37 -6.49
C VAL A 122 2.56 14.67 -5.04
N HIS A 123 2.55 13.64 -4.20
CA HIS A 123 2.48 13.77 -2.75
C HIS A 123 3.79 13.28 -2.15
N HIS A 124 4.45 14.13 -1.38
CA HIS A 124 5.59 13.72 -0.58
C HIS A 124 5.07 13.09 0.71
N ILE A 125 5.58 11.92 1.05
CA ILE A 125 5.44 11.37 2.39
C ILE A 125 6.33 12.28 3.25
N GLU A 126 5.71 13.09 4.09
CA GLU A 126 6.49 13.79 5.12
C GLU A 126 7.12 12.71 6.00
N SER A 127 8.41 12.81 6.31
CA SER A 127 9.06 11.94 7.30
C SER A 127 8.55 12.31 8.69
N SER A 128 7.26 12.17 8.90
CA SER A 128 6.66 12.21 10.21
C SER A 128 7.16 10.97 10.93
N ASN A 129 7.79 11.19 12.09
CA ASN A 129 7.61 10.34 13.26
C ASN A 129 6.10 10.27 13.56
N HIS A 130 5.30 9.71 12.66
CA HIS A 130 3.97 9.32 13.01
C HIS A 130 4.20 8.12 13.91
N PRO A 131 3.80 8.19 15.19
CA PRO A 131 3.68 6.96 15.95
C PRO A 131 2.80 6.07 15.08
N VAL A 132 3.31 4.88 14.76
CA VAL A 132 2.44 3.74 14.53
C VAL A 132 1.33 3.91 15.56
N PRO A 133 0.04 4.09 15.18
CA PRO A 133 -1.00 4.20 16.18
C PRO A 133 -0.78 3.01 17.09
N ASP A 134 -0.49 3.32 18.35
CA ASP A 134 -0.10 2.36 19.35
C ASP A 134 -1.31 1.45 19.51
N LEU A 135 -1.37 0.39 18.69
CA LEU A 135 -2.42 -0.62 18.72
C LEU A 135 -2.39 -1.38 20.06
N GLU A 136 -1.45 -1.04 20.94
CA GLU A 136 -1.35 -1.48 22.32
C GLU A 136 -2.16 -0.62 23.31
N ASN A 137 -2.78 0.52 22.92
CA ASN A 137 -3.48 1.41 23.86
C ASN A 137 -4.81 2.03 23.41
N GLU A 138 -5.51 1.46 22.42
CA GLU A 138 -6.94 1.71 22.30
C GLU A 138 -7.72 0.61 23.01
N ASP A 139 -8.25 0.97 24.17
CA ASP A 139 -9.35 0.32 24.85
C ASP A 139 -10.34 -0.24 23.83
N TYR A 140 -10.39 -1.57 23.78
CA TYR A 140 -11.48 -2.32 23.19
C TYR A 140 -12.78 -1.92 23.89
N LEU A 141 -13.45 -0.89 23.39
CA LEU A 141 -14.90 -0.83 23.48
C LEU A 141 -15.44 -1.91 22.54
N ILE A 142 -15.48 -3.13 23.07
CA ILE A 142 -16.39 -4.18 22.64
C ILE A 142 -17.79 -3.57 22.73
N ARG A 143 -18.27 -2.99 21.63
CA ARG A 143 -19.70 -2.90 21.43
C ARG A 143 -20.14 -4.27 20.96
N ASP A 144 -21.05 -4.85 21.73
CA ASP A 144 -21.63 -6.16 21.53
C ASP A 144 -21.90 -6.45 20.05
N SER A 145 -21.12 -7.39 19.53
CA SER A 145 -21.47 -8.16 18.34
C SER A 145 -22.86 -8.79 18.55
N PRO A 146 -23.79 -8.70 17.59
CA PRO A 146 -24.92 -9.60 17.58
C PRO A 146 -24.37 -11.02 17.44
N ARG A 147 -24.49 -11.77 18.53
CA ARG A 147 -23.96 -13.10 18.75
C ARG A 147 -24.10 -14.01 17.52
N CYS A 148 -23.04 -14.77 17.27
CA CYS A 148 -23.11 -16.09 16.67
C CYS A 148 -24.36 -16.83 17.16
N LEU A 149 -25.22 -17.28 16.26
CA LEU A 149 -26.19 -18.31 16.60
C LEU A 149 -25.42 -19.64 16.73
N SER A 150 -25.58 -20.24 17.90
CA SER A 150 -24.89 -21.44 18.39
C SER A 150 -25.12 -22.69 17.53
N PRO A 151 -24.21 -23.67 17.55
CA PRO A 151 -24.44 -24.98 16.94
C PRO A 151 -25.38 -25.78 17.86
N GLY A 152 -26.62 -26.01 17.41
CA GLY A 152 -27.61 -26.75 18.22
C GLY A 152 -29.02 -26.78 17.64
N ALA A 153 -29.18 -26.79 16.31
CA ALA A 153 -30.47 -26.98 15.65
C ALA A 153 -30.65 -28.43 15.16
N TRP A 154 -30.29 -29.38 16.02
CA TRP A 154 -30.61 -30.80 15.88
C TRP A 154 -31.02 -31.26 17.27
N GLU A 155 -32.32 -31.18 17.54
CA GLU A 155 -33.06 -32.08 18.42
C GLU A 155 -34.54 -31.73 18.24
N ASP A 156 -35.17 -32.54 17.39
CA ASP A 156 -36.59 -32.82 17.42
C ASP A 156 -36.90 -33.44 18.79
N ASP A 157 -37.77 -32.81 19.57
CA ASP A 157 -38.58 -33.51 20.57
C ASP A 157 -39.98 -32.90 20.53
N GLU A 158 -40.85 -33.60 19.80
CA GLU A 158 -42.30 -33.48 19.93
C GLU A 158 -42.70 -33.94 21.35
N GLU A 159 -43.01 -33.02 22.25
CA GLU A 159 -43.96 -33.31 23.33
C GLU A 159 -45.36 -32.91 22.85
N VAL A 160 -46.11 -33.89 22.35
CA VAL A 160 -47.58 -33.80 22.22
C VAL A 160 -48.20 -34.60 23.36
N PHE A 161 -49.02 -33.89 24.13
CA PHE A 161 -49.92 -34.33 25.21
C PHE A 161 -50.75 -35.58 24.88
#